data_AF-A0A9N8ZBA5-F1
#
_entry.id   AF-A0A9N8ZBA5-F1
#
_cell.length_a   1.000
_cell.length_b   1.000
_cell.length_c   1.000
_cell.angle_alpha   90.00
_cell.angle_beta   90.00
_cell.angle_gamma   90.00
#
_symmetry.space_group_name_H-M   'P 1'
#
loop_
_entity.id
_entity.type
_entity.pdbx_description
1 polymer ?
#
loop_
_entity_poly.entity_id
_entity_poly.type
_entity_poly.pdbx_seq_one_letter_code
_entity_poly.pdbx_strand_id
1 'polypeptide(L)'
;MKKLPALFRESDSTLVIKWDDRGFNDVPMAPGCRTRIAGQTKAALITQLVANGAVDIYGLNLVYMFRSPDALGQREDTIPAWARH
;
A
#
# COMPACT_ATOMS: atom_id res chain seq x y z
N MET A 1 7.08 1.74 21.18
CA MET A 1 6.09 1.12 20.26
C MET A 1 5.82 2.10 19.14
N LYS A 2 6.32 1.83 17.92
CA LYS A 2 6.19 2.72 16.73
C LYS A 2 5.01 2.24 15.89
N LYS A 3 4.12 3.14 15.48
CA LYS A 3 2.91 2.85 14.70
C LYS A 3 3.22 2.94 13.20
N LEU A 4 2.92 1.87 12.48
CA LEU A 4 2.86 1.79 11.02
C LEU A 4 1.54 2.44 10.54
N PRO A 5 1.53 3.23 9.46
CA PRO A 5 0.32 3.75 8.84
C PRO A 5 -0.26 2.80 7.78
N ALA A 6 0.33 1.60 7.61
CA ALA A 6 -0.38 0.44 7.13
C ALA A 6 0.15 -0.87 7.72
N LEU A 7 -0.76 -1.75 8.14
CA LEU A 7 -0.42 -3.09 8.63
C LEU A 7 -0.69 -4.09 7.51
N PHE A 8 0.35 -4.82 7.10
CA PHE A 8 0.29 -5.88 6.09
C PHE A 8 0.21 -7.25 6.79
N ARG A 9 -0.68 -8.13 6.33
CA ARG A 9 -0.75 -9.53 6.78
C ARG A 9 -0.91 -10.43 5.56
N GLU A 10 0.07 -11.31 5.35
CA GLU A 10 0.12 -12.26 4.24
C GLU A 10 -0.65 -13.54 4.59
N SER A 11 -1.42 -14.07 3.65
CA SER A 11 -2.04 -15.39 3.74
C SER A 11 -2.10 -15.99 2.33
N ASP A 12 -1.15 -16.86 2.02
CA ASP A 12 -0.84 -17.63 0.79
C ASP A 12 -0.99 -16.95 -0.60
N SER A 13 -1.74 -15.88 -0.79
CA SER A 13 -1.78 -15.02 -1.99
C SER A 13 -2.49 -13.69 -1.71
N THR A 14 -2.78 -13.37 -0.45
CA THR A 14 -3.63 -12.23 -0.08
C THR A 14 -2.84 -11.21 0.73
N LEU A 15 -2.96 -9.94 0.32
CA LEU A 15 -2.43 -8.79 1.02
C LEU A 15 -3.60 -7.99 1.62
N VAL A 16 -3.68 -7.97 2.94
CA VAL A 16 -4.62 -7.10 3.66
C VAL A 16 -3.91 -5.79 4.01
N ILE A 17 -4.51 -4.66 3.61
CA ILE A 17 -3.98 -3.32 3.86
C ILE A 17 -4.94 -2.59 4.78
N LYS A 18 -4.43 -2.18 5.94
CA LYS A 18 -5.09 -1.19 6.78
C LYS A 18 -4.55 0.20 6.47
N TRP A 19 -5.33 1.10 5.92
CA TRP A 19 -4.87 2.48 5.70
C TRP A 19 -4.93 3.30 6.98
N ASP A 20 -3.87 4.05 7.29
CA ASP A 20 -3.92 5.20 8.21
C ASP A 20 -3.93 6.47 7.36
N ASP A 21 -5.12 6.97 7.08
CA ASP A 21 -5.29 8.17 6.25
C ASP A 21 -4.66 9.41 6.90
N ARG A 22 -4.36 9.38 8.21
CA ARG A 22 -3.58 10.43 8.90
C ARG A 22 -2.10 10.40 8.54
N GLY A 23 -1.58 9.25 8.10
CA GLY A 23 -0.21 9.12 7.60
C GLY A 23 -0.02 9.69 6.20
N PHE A 24 -1.09 10.17 5.57
CA PHE A 24 -1.09 11.03 4.40
C PHE A 24 -1.59 12.40 4.87
N ASN A 25 -1.07 13.51 4.36
CA ASN A 25 -1.34 14.90 4.83
C ASN A 25 -0.42 15.44 5.94
N ASP A 26 0.80 14.94 6.09
CA ASP A 26 1.73 15.44 7.12
C ASP A 26 2.12 16.93 6.93
N VAL A 27 1.84 17.54 5.76
CA VAL A 27 2.15 18.97 5.48
C VAL A 27 1.12 19.67 4.58
N PRO A 28 0.77 20.94 4.88
CA PRO A 28 -0.18 21.74 4.09
C PRO A 28 0.19 21.95 2.61
N MET A 29 1.49 21.98 2.28
CA MET A 29 1.99 22.20 0.91
C MET A 29 1.86 20.97 -0.01
N ALA A 30 1.61 19.77 0.55
CA ALA A 30 1.47 18.54 -0.23
C ALA A 30 0.34 17.67 0.35
N PRO A 31 -0.92 18.15 0.31
CA PRO A 31 -2.05 17.40 0.81
C PRO A 31 -2.18 16.06 0.05
N GLY A 32 -2.49 15.01 0.79
CA GLY A 32 -2.63 13.63 0.29
C GLY A 32 -1.32 12.86 0.14
N CYS A 33 -0.16 13.47 0.45
CA CYS A 33 1.15 12.81 0.36
C CYS A 33 1.66 12.37 1.74
N ARG A 34 2.46 11.29 1.76
CA ARG A 34 3.02 10.71 2.99
C ARG A 34 4.26 11.44 3.53
N THR A 35 5.27 11.72 2.71
CA THR A 35 6.53 12.36 3.19
C THR A 35 6.87 13.70 2.53
N ARG A 36 5.87 14.51 2.16
CA ARG A 36 6.07 15.81 1.47
C ARG A 36 6.64 15.70 0.04
N ILE A 37 6.90 14.49 -0.44
CA ILE A 37 7.32 14.23 -1.81
C ILE A 37 6.06 14.04 -2.67
N ALA A 38 5.94 14.87 -3.71
CA ALA A 38 4.86 14.78 -4.67
C ALA A 38 4.81 13.37 -5.29
N GLY A 39 3.61 12.80 -5.37
CA GLY A 39 3.40 11.45 -5.91
C GLY A 39 3.45 10.33 -4.87
N GLN A 40 3.84 10.60 -3.62
CA GLN A 40 3.72 9.60 -2.54
C GLN A 40 2.31 9.57 -1.94
N THR A 41 1.33 9.33 -2.79
CA THR A 41 -0.09 9.32 -2.43
C THR A 41 -0.60 7.89 -2.23
N LYS A 42 -1.74 7.76 -1.52
CA LYS A 42 -2.48 6.49 -1.45
C LYS A 42 -2.83 5.94 -2.84
N ALA A 43 -3.24 6.83 -3.76
CA ALA A 43 -3.55 6.46 -5.14
C ALA A 43 -2.34 5.91 -5.90
N ALA A 44 -1.13 6.44 -5.66
CA ALA A 44 0.09 5.92 -6.27
C ALA A 44 0.42 4.50 -5.79
N LEU A 45 0.22 4.22 -4.49
CA LEU A 45 0.38 2.85 -3.96
C LEU A 45 -0.64 1.88 -4.55
N ILE A 46 -1.91 2.28 -4.60
CA ILE A 46 -2.97 1.46 -5.20
C ILE A 46 -2.63 1.17 -6.67
N THR A 47 -2.24 2.19 -7.44
CA THR A 47 -1.84 2.05 -8.85
C THR A 47 -0.70 1.06 -8.99
N GLN A 48 0.31 1.13 -8.11
CA GLN A 48 1.44 0.22 -8.15
C GLN A 48 1.05 -1.22 -7.80
N LEU A 49 0.18 -1.43 -6.81
CA LEU A 49 -0.34 -2.74 -6.47
C LEU A 49 -1.08 -3.37 -7.65
N VAL A 50 -2.00 -2.62 -8.27
CA VAL A 50 -2.76 -3.08 -9.44
C VAL A 50 -1.84 -3.35 -10.63
N ALA A 51 -0.86 -2.48 -10.90
CA ALA A 51 0.15 -2.69 -11.95
C ALA A 51 0.98 -3.97 -11.72
N ASN A 52 1.16 -4.37 -10.46
CA ASN A 52 1.82 -5.60 -10.07
C ASN A 52 0.91 -6.84 -10.11
N GLY A 53 -0.33 -6.72 -10.61
CA GLY A 53 -1.27 -7.82 -10.77
C GLY A 53 -2.14 -8.10 -9.54
N ALA A 54 -2.17 -7.17 -8.58
CA ALA A 54 -3.08 -7.25 -7.45
C ALA A 54 -4.53 -6.98 -7.89
N VAL A 55 -5.47 -7.80 -7.43
CA VAL A 55 -6.90 -7.62 -7.67
C VAL A 55 -7.57 -7.18 -6.36
N ASP A 56 -8.22 -6.02 -6.37
CA ASP A 56 -9.06 -5.58 -5.24
C ASP A 56 -10.36 -6.38 -5.23
N ILE A 57 -10.48 -7.30 -4.28
CA ILE A 57 -11.55 -8.31 -4.28
C ILE A 57 -12.88 -7.76 -3.76
N TYR A 58 -12.85 -6.62 -3.07
CA TYR A 58 -14.05 -6.00 -2.49
C TYR A 58 -14.36 -4.60 -3.06
N GLY A 59 -13.49 -4.06 -3.92
CA GLY A 59 -13.62 -2.69 -4.44
C GLY A 59 -13.41 -1.60 -3.38
N LEU A 60 -12.81 -1.96 -2.25
CA LEU A 60 -12.61 -1.07 -1.09
C LEU A 60 -11.13 -0.68 -0.91
N ASN A 61 -10.24 -1.20 -1.74
CA ASN A 61 -8.78 -1.06 -1.63
C ASN A 61 -8.21 -1.57 -0.31
N LEU A 62 -8.86 -2.55 0.33
CA LEU A 62 -8.46 -3.08 1.66
C LEU A 62 -7.87 -4.49 1.58
N VAL A 63 -8.29 -5.27 0.60
CA VAL A 63 -7.86 -6.66 0.45
C VAL A 63 -7.52 -6.86 -1.02
N TYR A 64 -6.28 -7.26 -1.25
CA TYR A 64 -5.78 -7.55 -2.59
C TYR A 64 -5.41 -9.02 -2.71
N MET A 65 -5.88 -9.67 -3.77
CA MET A 65 -5.47 -11.02 -4.14
C MET A 65 -4.41 -10.96 -5.23
N PHE A 66 -3.39 -11.79 -5.10
CA PHE A 66 -2.40 -12.07 -6.14
C PHE A 66 -2.68 -13.43 -6.76
N ARG A 67 -2.19 -13.64 -7.98
CA ARG A 67 -2.40 -14.88 -8.73
C ARG A 67 -1.74 -16.11 -8.08
N SER A 68 -0.69 -15.90 -7.29
CA SER A 68 0.05 -16.93 -6.57
C SER A 68 0.80 -16.34 -5.37
N PRO A 69 1.21 -17.17 -4.38
CA PRO A 69 2.07 -16.73 -3.27
C PRO A 69 3.37 -16.10 -3.76
N ASP A 70 4.02 -16.74 -4.74
CA ASP A 70 5.28 -16.24 -5.31
C ASP A 70 5.11 -14.85 -5.95
N ALA A 71 3.94 -14.59 -6.55
CA ALA A 71 3.63 -13.29 -7.12
C ALA A 71 3.40 -12.22 -6.06
N LEU A 72 3.03 -12.58 -4.84
CA LEU A 72 2.98 -11.62 -3.73
C LEU A 72 4.40 -11.35 -3.22
N GLY A 73 5.16 -12.40 -2.87
CA GLY A 73 6.52 -12.26 -2.33
C GLY A 73 7.47 -11.48 -3.24
N GLN A 74 7.47 -11.77 -4.56
CA GLN A 74 8.29 -11.02 -5.53
C GLN A 74 7.88 -9.54 -5.69
N ARG A 75 6.63 -9.20 -5.33
CA ARG A 75 6.07 -7.86 -5.51
C ARG A 75 6.08 -7.06 -4.22
N GLU A 76 6.11 -7.70 -3.06
CA GLU A 76 6.37 -7.02 -1.79
C GLU A 76 7.67 -6.23 -1.87
N ASP A 77 8.73 -6.79 -2.45
CA ASP A 77 10.03 -6.13 -2.69
C ASP A 77 9.94 -4.88 -3.57
N THR A 78 8.90 -4.75 -4.38
CA THR A 78 8.67 -3.56 -5.21
C THR A 78 7.90 -2.46 -4.47
N ILE A 79 7.23 -2.77 -3.34
CA ILE A 79 6.52 -1.77 -2.54
C ILE A 79 7.52 -0.69 -2.10
N PRO A 80 7.26 0.59 -2.34
CA PRO A 80 8.23 1.63 -2.02
C PRO A 80 8.55 1.67 -0.52
N ALA A 81 9.81 1.87 -0.17
CA ALA A 81 10.25 1.92 1.23
C ALA A 81 9.49 2.97 2.06
N TRP A 82 9.09 4.10 1.44
CA TRP A 82 8.31 5.14 2.09
C TRP A 82 6.91 4.67 2.54
N ALA A 83 6.40 3.57 1.98
CA ALA A 83 5.13 2.98 2.36
C ALA A 83 5.25 1.93 3.47
N ARG A 84 6.44 1.34 3.68
CA ARG A 84 6.69 0.19 4.57
C ARG A 84 6.91 0.55 6.06
N HIS A 85 6.70 1.81 6.43
CA HIS A 85 7.32 2.37 7.63
C HIS A 85 6.43 2.51 8.85
#